data_AF-A0A0S7EP74-F1
#
_entry.id   AF-A0A0S7EP74-F1
#
_cell.length_a   1.000
_cell.length_b   1.000
_cell.length_c   1.000
_cell.angle_alpha   90.00
_cell.angle_beta   90.00
_cell.angle_gamma   90.00
#
_symmetry.space_group_name_H-M   'P 1'
#
loop_
_entity.id
_entity.type
_entity.pdbx_description
1 polymer ?
#
loop_
_entity_poly.entity_id
_entity_poly.type
_entity_poly.pdbx_seq_one_letter_code
_entity_poly.pdbx_strand_id
1 'polypeptide(L)'
;PIIPETQVLHEQIEVPGTGLKLCYLSSRTQGYRSLLKVTMTPAVVPMGLLKVHLMVAVEGHLFQKWFHASPNLAYTYIWDKTDAYGQRVYGLAEAVVSVGYEYESCASLILWEKRTTILQGYELDPTNLGGWSLDKHHILNTRSGILHKDGG
;
A
#
# COMPACT_ATOMS: atom_id res chain seq x y z
N PRO A 1 -21.73 -0.26 9.50
CA PRO A 1 -20.46 -1.01 9.48
C PRO A 1 -19.62 -0.86 8.20
N ILE A 2 -20.13 -0.41 7.06
CA ILE A 2 -19.35 -0.34 5.80
C ILE A 2 -18.75 1.05 5.61
N ILE A 3 -17.46 1.13 5.28
CA ILE A 3 -16.74 2.34 4.85
C ILE A 3 -16.39 2.16 3.36
N PRO A 4 -17.17 2.76 2.43
CA PRO A 4 -17.07 2.48 1.00
C PRO A 4 -15.71 2.85 0.36
N GLU A 5 -15.14 3.99 0.75
CA GLU A 5 -13.98 4.60 0.10
C GLU A 5 -12.73 3.74 0.26
N THR A 6 -12.54 3.21 1.47
CA THR A 6 -11.41 2.33 1.82
C THR A 6 -11.79 0.86 1.76
N GLN A 7 -13.06 0.55 1.46
CA GLN A 7 -13.62 -0.80 1.46
C GLN A 7 -13.37 -1.52 2.80
N VAL A 8 -13.54 -0.79 3.91
CA VAL A 8 -13.29 -1.30 5.27
C VAL A 8 -14.60 -1.69 5.95
N LEU A 9 -14.58 -2.82 6.65
CA LEU A 9 -15.61 -3.22 7.60
C LEU A 9 -15.25 -2.69 8.99
N HIS A 10 -16.17 -1.95 9.59
CA HIS A 10 -16.12 -1.42 10.94
C HIS A 10 -17.29 -1.98 11.75
N GLU A 11 -17.01 -2.91 12.66
CA GLU A 11 -18.00 -3.53 13.54
C GLU A 11 -17.81 -3.12 15.00
N GLN A 12 -18.91 -3.05 15.74
CA GLN A 12 -18.90 -2.66 17.15
C GLN A 12 -19.84 -3.53 18.00
N ILE A 13 -19.38 -3.93 19.18
CA ILE A 13 -20.15 -4.70 20.16
C ILE A 13 -20.11 -3.97 21.50
N GLU A 14 -21.27 -3.68 22.08
CA GLU A 14 -21.34 -3.04 23.39
C GLU A 14 -21.02 -4.03 24.51
N VAL A 15 -20.25 -3.60 25.51
CA VAL A 15 -19.96 -4.40 26.70
C VAL A 15 -20.89 -3.95 27.84
N PRO A 16 -21.87 -4.76 28.25
CA PRO A 16 -22.86 -4.37 29.26
C PRO A 16 -22.21 -3.93 30.58
N GLY A 17 -22.74 -2.86 31.18
CA GLY A 17 -22.29 -2.37 32.49
C GLY A 17 -21.00 -1.53 32.49
N THR A 18 -20.35 -1.34 31.33
CA THR A 18 -19.06 -0.62 31.25
C THR A 18 -19.12 0.70 30.47
N GLY A 19 -20.09 0.84 29.55
CA GLY A 19 -20.11 1.94 28.60
C GLY A 19 -18.91 1.94 27.63
N LEU A 20 -18.25 0.79 27.48
CA LEU A 20 -17.19 0.53 26.50
C LEU A 20 -17.76 -0.27 25.34
N LYS A 21 -17.08 -0.17 24.19
CA LYS A 21 -17.38 -0.98 23.01
C LYS A 21 -16.14 -1.72 22.55
N LEU A 22 -16.33 -2.97 22.11
CA LEU A 22 -15.35 -3.70 21.32
C LEU A 22 -15.51 -3.28 19.86
N CYS A 23 -14.44 -2.81 19.25
CA CYS A 23 -14.39 -2.29 17.88
C CYS A 23 -13.47 -3.15 17.02
N TYR A 24 -13.96 -3.55 15.84
CA TYR A 24 -13.21 -4.29 14.83
C TYR A 24 -13.11 -3.46 13.54
N LEU A 25 -11.91 -3.36 13.00
CA LEU A 25 -11.62 -2.70 11.71
C LEU A 25 -10.85 -3.64 10.79
N SER A 26 -11.41 -3.95 9.63
CA SER A 26 -10.75 -4.86 8.68
C SER A 26 -9.42 -4.33 8.14
N SER A 27 -9.20 -3.01 8.15
CA SER A 27 -7.92 -2.38 7.74
C SER A 27 -6.73 -2.79 8.61
N ARG A 28 -6.99 -3.20 9.86
CA ARG A 28 -5.98 -3.61 10.86
C ARG A 28 -5.56 -5.07 10.72
N THR A 29 -6.09 -5.77 9.72
CA THR A 29 -5.77 -7.18 9.48
C THR A 29 -4.66 -7.34 8.45
N GLN A 30 -3.95 -8.48 8.50
CA GLN A 30 -2.95 -8.86 7.49
C GLN A 30 -3.56 -9.01 6.08
N GLY A 31 -4.85 -9.32 5.99
CA GLY A 31 -5.55 -9.45 4.70
C GLY A 31 -5.70 -8.12 3.95
N TYR A 32 -5.65 -6.99 4.66
CA TYR A 32 -5.78 -5.66 4.07
C TYR A 32 -4.43 -5.17 3.55
N ARG A 33 -4.19 -5.37 2.25
CA ARG A 33 -2.93 -5.07 1.57
C ARG A 33 -2.88 -3.62 1.06
N SER A 34 -1.67 -3.13 0.81
CA SER A 34 -1.45 -1.81 0.24
C SER A 34 -1.31 -1.90 -1.27
N LEU A 35 -2.10 -1.11 -1.98
CA LEU A 35 -2.19 -1.15 -3.45
C LEU A 35 -1.55 0.09 -4.06
N LEU A 36 -0.76 -0.12 -5.11
CA LEU A 36 -0.13 0.95 -5.87
C LEU A 36 -0.40 0.75 -7.35
N LYS A 37 -1.32 1.55 -7.90
CA LYS A 37 -1.61 1.56 -9.34
C LYS A 37 -0.63 2.49 -10.05
N VAL A 38 0.22 1.92 -10.90
CA VAL A 38 1.18 2.64 -11.73
C VAL A 38 0.67 2.67 -13.16
N THR A 39 0.27 3.83 -13.65
CA THR A 39 -0.04 4.06 -15.07
C THR A 39 1.25 4.46 -15.77
N MET A 40 1.71 3.63 -16.72
CA MET A 40 3.02 3.76 -17.34
C MET A 40 2.94 4.35 -18.76
N THR A 41 1.84 4.15 -19.49
CA THR A 41 1.63 4.78 -20.80
C THR A 41 0.25 5.43 -20.90
N PRO A 42 0.14 6.55 -21.63
CA PRO A 42 -1.14 7.15 -21.96
C PRO A 42 -1.84 6.39 -23.11
N ALA A 43 -3.00 6.88 -23.55
CA ALA A 43 -3.75 6.30 -24.66
C ALA A 43 -3.01 6.36 -26.01
N VAL A 44 -2.19 7.40 -26.23
CA VAL A 44 -1.36 7.54 -27.43
C VAL A 44 0.08 7.22 -27.08
N VAL A 45 0.59 6.09 -27.55
CA VAL A 45 1.95 5.63 -27.28
C VAL A 45 2.94 6.30 -28.25
N PRO A 46 4.08 6.82 -27.77
CA PRO A 46 5.12 7.35 -28.66
C PRO A 46 5.59 6.33 -29.70
N MET A 47 5.82 6.79 -30.93
CA MET A 47 6.30 5.94 -32.02
C MET A 47 7.66 5.35 -31.66
N GLY A 48 7.85 4.05 -31.96
CA GLY A 48 9.10 3.35 -31.71
C GLY A 48 9.33 2.93 -30.25
N LEU A 49 8.39 3.17 -29.33
CA LEU A 49 8.45 2.57 -28.00
C LEU A 49 8.22 1.06 -28.12
N LEU A 50 9.19 0.26 -27.65
CA LEU A 50 9.18 -1.20 -27.78
C LEU A 50 8.80 -1.88 -26.46
N LYS A 51 9.46 -1.49 -25.37
CA LYS A 51 9.23 -2.02 -24.03
C LYS A 51 9.10 -0.92 -22.99
N VAL A 52 8.34 -1.23 -21.95
CA VAL A 52 8.19 -0.42 -20.75
C VAL A 52 8.61 -1.25 -19.55
N HIS A 53 9.60 -0.76 -18.81
CA HIS A 53 10.15 -1.38 -17.61
C HIS A 53 9.53 -0.74 -16.38
N LEU A 54 9.23 -1.55 -15.38
CA LEU A 54 8.72 -1.12 -14.09
C LEU A 54 9.60 -1.68 -12.99
N MET A 55 10.03 -0.80 -12.10
CA MET A 55 10.69 -1.15 -10.85
C MET A 55 9.94 -0.51 -9.69
N VAL A 56 9.66 -1.28 -8.65
CA VAL A 56 9.07 -0.78 -7.40
C VAL A 56 9.92 -1.26 -6.25
N ALA A 57 10.46 -0.33 -5.46
CA ALA A 57 11.25 -0.61 -4.28
C ALA A 57 10.55 -0.11 -3.02
N VAL A 58 10.32 -0.98 -2.04
CA VAL A 58 9.63 -0.68 -0.78
C VAL A 58 10.27 -1.50 0.33
N GLU A 59 10.78 -0.86 1.39
CA GLU A 59 11.26 -1.56 2.61
C GLU A 59 12.23 -2.72 2.31
N GLY A 60 13.14 -2.51 1.36
CA GLY A 60 14.13 -3.49 0.92
C GLY A 60 13.65 -4.48 -0.15
N HIS A 61 12.35 -4.60 -0.41
CA HIS A 61 11.86 -5.35 -1.56
C HIS A 61 12.19 -4.61 -2.86
N LEU A 62 12.57 -5.35 -3.90
CA LEU A 62 12.73 -4.85 -5.26
C LEU A 62 11.90 -5.71 -6.23
N PHE A 63 10.80 -5.15 -6.70
CA PHE A 63 9.98 -5.74 -7.74
C PHE A 63 10.40 -5.19 -9.10
N GLN A 64 10.64 -6.08 -10.08
CA GLN A 64 11.00 -5.69 -11.44
C GLN A 64 10.15 -6.46 -12.45
N LYS A 65 9.63 -5.76 -13.45
CA LYS A 65 8.87 -6.36 -14.54
C LYS A 65 8.95 -5.48 -15.78
N TRP A 66 8.88 -6.09 -16.96
CA TRP A 66 8.75 -5.35 -18.22
C TRP A 66 7.49 -5.76 -18.96
N PHE A 67 7.05 -4.89 -19.85
CA PHE A 67 5.84 -5.03 -20.65
C PHE A 67 6.13 -4.60 -22.09
N HIS A 68 5.43 -5.19 -23.06
CA HIS A 68 5.40 -4.64 -24.41
C HIS A 68 4.66 -3.28 -24.42
N ALA A 69 5.10 -2.38 -25.29
CA ALA A 69 4.44 -1.10 -25.47
C ALA A 69 2.98 -1.29 -25.90
N SER A 70 2.06 -0.69 -25.14
CA SER A 70 0.62 -0.76 -25.38
C SER A 70 -0.06 0.52 -24.87
N PRO A 71 -1.14 1.00 -25.50
CA PRO A 71 -1.98 2.08 -24.97
C PRO A 71 -2.51 1.79 -23.56
N ASN A 72 -2.58 2.82 -22.72
CA ASN A 72 -3.17 2.75 -21.37
C ASN A 72 -2.57 1.65 -20.48
N LEU A 73 -1.28 1.36 -20.64
CA LEU A 73 -0.58 0.34 -19.87
C LEU A 73 -0.50 0.77 -18.41
N ALA A 74 -1.06 -0.05 -17.54
CA ALA A 74 -1.00 0.14 -16.09
C ALA A 74 -0.77 -1.19 -15.37
N TYR A 75 -0.14 -1.11 -14.19
CA TYR A 75 0.08 -2.26 -13.33
C TYR A 75 -0.25 -1.91 -11.88
N THR A 76 -0.94 -2.81 -11.19
CA THR A 76 -1.22 -2.66 -9.76
C THR A 76 -0.23 -3.51 -8.98
N TYR A 77 0.73 -2.85 -8.34
CA TYR A 77 1.61 -3.47 -7.36
C TYR A 77 0.87 -3.66 -6.04
N ILE A 78 1.09 -4.81 -5.40
CA ILE A 78 0.43 -5.20 -4.15
C ILE A 78 1.52 -5.45 -3.12
N TRP A 79 1.52 -4.66 -2.04
CA TRP A 79 2.43 -4.82 -0.92
C TRP A 79 1.71 -5.44 0.27
N ASP A 80 2.32 -6.46 0.85
CA ASP A 80 1.86 -7.22 2.01
C ASP A 80 2.25 -6.57 3.35
N LYS A 81 2.80 -5.35 3.30
CA LYS A 81 3.21 -4.53 4.45
C LYS A 81 4.41 -5.14 5.22
N THR A 82 5.22 -5.94 4.55
CA THR A 82 6.44 -6.52 5.12
C THR A 82 7.72 -5.97 4.48
N ASP A 83 8.81 -6.01 5.23
CA ASP A 83 10.15 -5.73 4.72
C ASP A 83 10.76 -6.96 4.01
N ALA A 84 11.95 -6.79 3.43
CA ALA A 84 12.69 -7.86 2.75
C ALA A 84 13.00 -9.11 3.60
N TYR A 85 12.89 -9.00 4.93
CA TYR A 85 13.12 -10.09 5.88
C TYR A 85 11.82 -10.75 6.35
N GLY A 86 10.67 -10.31 5.82
CA GLY A 86 9.35 -10.78 6.21
C GLY A 86 8.84 -10.21 7.53
N GLN A 87 9.47 -9.16 8.07
CA GLN A 87 9.02 -8.48 9.27
C GLN A 87 7.94 -7.44 8.94
N ARG A 88 7.01 -7.22 9.86
CA ARG A 88 5.92 -6.25 9.69
C ARG A 88 6.45 -4.83 9.74
N VAL A 89 6.07 -4.03 8.75
CA VAL A 89 6.37 -2.59 8.70
C VAL A 89 5.15 -1.83 9.20
N TYR A 90 5.31 -1.02 10.23
CA TYR A 90 4.22 -0.28 10.88
C TYR A 90 4.20 1.18 10.47
N GLY A 91 3.00 1.74 10.29
CA GLY A 91 2.81 3.17 9.98
C GLY A 91 2.81 3.46 8.49
N LEU A 92 3.82 4.18 8.00
CA LEU A 92 3.96 4.60 6.60
C LEU A 92 5.32 4.14 6.06
N ALA A 93 5.34 3.71 4.81
CA ALA A 93 6.55 3.32 4.09
C ALA A 93 6.66 4.13 2.79
N GLU A 94 7.88 4.58 2.47
CA GLU A 94 8.16 5.22 1.19
C GLU A 94 8.43 4.14 0.12
N ALA A 95 7.74 4.27 -1.01
CA ALA A 95 7.92 3.44 -2.19
C ALA A 95 8.58 4.26 -3.30
N VAL A 96 9.69 3.73 -3.84
CA VAL A 96 10.36 4.27 -5.01
C VAL A 96 9.89 3.52 -6.25
N VAL A 97 9.23 4.23 -7.17
CA VAL A 97 8.76 3.68 -8.44
C VAL A 97 9.63 4.22 -9.56
N SER A 98 10.18 3.35 -10.39
CA SER A 98 10.93 3.74 -11.59
C SER A 98 10.27 3.13 -12.83
N VAL A 99 9.95 3.97 -13.81
CA VAL A 99 9.39 3.54 -15.10
C VAL A 99 10.44 3.82 -16.17
N GLY A 100 10.81 2.78 -16.91
CA GLY A 100 11.82 2.83 -17.97
C GLY A 100 11.19 2.68 -19.35
N TYR A 101 11.60 3.49 -20.31
CA TYR A 101 11.11 3.43 -21.70
C TYR A 101 12.25 3.00 -22.63
N GLU A 102 12.08 1.87 -23.30
CA GLU A 102 13.03 1.29 -24.26
C GLU A 102 12.48 1.47 -25.68
N TYR A 103 13.24 2.15 -26.53
CA TYR A 103 12.86 2.46 -27.91
C TYR A 103 13.63 1.59 -28.92
N GLU A 104 12.99 1.26 -30.03
CA GLU A 104 13.57 0.47 -31.11
C GLU A 104 14.83 1.12 -31.72
N SER A 105 14.87 2.45 -31.77
CA SER A 105 16.01 3.21 -32.28
C SER A 105 17.28 3.03 -31.47
N CYS A 106 17.18 2.66 -30.18
CA CYS A 106 18.33 2.43 -29.31
C CYS A 106 17.98 1.44 -28.20
N ALA A 107 17.97 0.14 -28.53
CA ALA A 107 17.64 -0.94 -27.58
C ALA A 107 18.63 -1.08 -26.41
N SER A 108 19.79 -0.40 -26.45
CA SER A 108 20.79 -0.43 -25.38
C SER A 108 20.55 0.62 -24.27
N LEU A 109 19.65 1.59 -24.51
CA LEU A 109 19.36 2.68 -23.58
C LEU A 109 17.90 2.62 -23.12
N ILE A 110 17.70 2.65 -21.81
CA ILE A 110 16.38 2.76 -21.18
C ILE A 110 16.27 4.14 -20.54
N LEU A 111 15.26 4.91 -20.93
CA LEU A 111 14.97 6.22 -20.35
C LEU A 111 14.17 6.04 -19.07
N TRP A 112 14.79 6.28 -17.91
CA TRP A 112 14.18 6.08 -16.60
C TRP A 112 13.58 7.36 -16.03
N GLU A 113 12.34 7.27 -15.57
CA GLU A 113 11.69 8.27 -14.72
C GLU A 113 11.47 7.66 -13.32
N LYS A 114 11.92 8.36 -12.28
CA LYS A 114 11.78 7.94 -10.88
C LYS A 114 10.78 8.83 -10.16
N ARG A 115 9.87 8.22 -9.40
CA ARG A 115 8.90 8.88 -8.52
C ARG A 115 8.89 8.22 -7.14
N THR A 116 8.52 8.99 -6.13
CA THR A 116 8.27 8.48 -4.78
C THR A 116 6.80 8.58 -4.44
N THR A 117 6.32 7.67 -3.61
CA THR A 117 4.96 7.69 -3.07
C THR A 117 4.94 7.04 -1.69
N ILE A 118 3.89 7.27 -0.92
CA ILE A 118 3.73 6.70 0.41
C ILE A 118 2.72 5.55 0.36
N LEU A 119 3.07 4.42 0.98
CA LEU A 119 2.19 3.29 1.20
C LEU A 119 1.91 3.12 2.69
N GLN A 120 0.67 2.78 3.02
CA GLN A 120 0.30 2.47 4.40
C GLN A 120 0.88 1.12 4.80
N GLY A 121 1.54 1.04 5.95
CA GLY A 121 1.99 -0.21 6.57
C GLY A 121 0.89 -0.84 7.44
N TYR A 122 1.32 -1.68 8.38
CA TYR A 122 0.47 -2.17 9.46
C TYR A 122 0.07 -1.03 10.39
N GLU A 123 -1.18 -1.05 10.85
CA GLU A 123 -1.62 -0.27 12.00
C GLU A 123 -1.21 -0.98 13.29
N LEU A 124 -0.98 -0.22 14.36
CA LEU A 124 -0.74 -0.81 15.68
C LEU A 124 -2.06 -1.35 16.25
N ASP A 125 -2.01 -2.55 16.84
CA ASP A 125 -3.10 -3.14 17.62
C ASP A 125 -2.74 -3.07 19.12
N PRO A 126 -3.39 -2.20 19.91
CA PRO A 126 -2.95 -1.93 21.26
C PRO A 126 -3.58 -2.85 22.32
N THR A 127 -4.68 -3.51 22.01
CA THR A 127 -5.49 -4.26 22.98
C THR A 127 -5.22 -5.76 22.97
N ASN A 128 -4.72 -6.30 21.85
CA ASN A 128 -4.43 -7.73 21.69
C ASN A 128 -5.65 -8.63 22.03
N LEU A 129 -6.87 -8.14 21.76
CA LEU A 129 -8.13 -8.85 22.00
C LEU A 129 -8.57 -9.61 20.73
N GLY A 130 -7.64 -10.34 20.11
CA GLY A 130 -7.93 -11.13 18.90
C GLY A 130 -8.33 -10.27 17.69
N GLY A 131 -7.71 -9.11 17.49
CA GLY A 131 -8.01 -8.17 16.42
C GLY A 131 -9.15 -7.18 16.73
N TRP A 132 -9.74 -7.27 17.92
CA TRP A 132 -10.67 -6.28 18.45
C TRP A 132 -9.95 -5.27 19.34
N SER A 133 -10.56 -4.10 19.48
CA SER A 133 -10.04 -2.98 20.27
C SER A 133 -11.11 -2.32 21.12
N LEU A 134 -10.71 -1.58 22.15
CA LEU A 134 -11.65 -0.89 23.04
C LEU A 134 -11.80 0.55 22.58
N ASP A 135 -13.02 1.03 22.36
CA ASP A 135 -13.32 2.36 21.81
C ASP A 135 -12.54 3.54 22.44
N LYS A 136 -12.21 3.45 23.74
CA LYS A 136 -11.48 4.47 24.52
C LYS A 136 -9.98 4.19 24.72
N HIS A 137 -9.47 3.10 24.20
CA HIS A 137 -8.04 2.79 24.20
C HIS A 137 -7.43 3.31 22.90
N HIS A 138 -6.28 3.97 22.95
CA HIS A 138 -5.66 4.56 21.76
C HIS A 138 -4.16 4.33 21.81
N ILE A 139 -3.52 4.28 20.64
CA ILE A 139 -2.06 4.14 20.56
C ILE A 139 -1.46 5.10 19.56
N LEU A 140 -0.33 5.69 19.94
CA LEU A 140 0.44 6.58 19.09
C LEU A 140 1.64 5.81 18.52
N ASN A 141 1.69 5.68 17.20
CA ASN A 141 2.93 5.32 16.51
C ASN A 141 3.82 6.57 16.44
N THR A 142 4.79 6.66 17.36
CA THR A 142 5.68 7.83 17.47
C THR A 142 6.65 7.94 16.29
N ARG A 143 6.99 6.83 15.63
CA ARG A 143 7.89 6.84 14.47
C ARG A 143 7.23 7.43 13.24
N SER A 144 5.97 7.07 12.97
CA SER A 144 5.23 7.55 11.81
C SER A 144 4.30 8.73 12.11
N GLY A 145 4.19 9.15 13.38
CA GLY A 145 3.32 10.25 13.80
C GLY A 145 1.82 9.97 13.65
N ILE A 146 1.40 8.70 13.74
CA ILE A 146 -0.01 8.29 13.55
C ILE A 146 -0.65 7.94 14.88
N LEU A 147 -1.78 8.60 15.20
CA LEU A 147 -2.65 8.21 16.31
C LEU A 147 -3.71 7.23 15.79
N HIS A 148 -3.66 5.98 16.26
CA HIS A 148 -4.70 4.99 16.01
C HIS A 148 -5.75 5.07 17.12
N LYS A 149 -6.95 5.56 16.78
CA LYS A 149 -8.10 5.56 17.68
C LYS A 149 -8.91 4.29 17.47
N ASP A 150 -9.18 3.56 18.55
CA ASP A 150 -9.84 2.26 18.47
C ASP A 150 -11.36 2.34 18.24
N GLY A 151 -11.98 3.49 18.52
CA GLY A 151 -13.38 3.77 18.13
C GLY A 151 -13.61 4.02 16.63
N GLY A 152 -12.55 4.01 15.82
CA GLY A 152 -12.55 4.54 14.45
C GLY A 152 -12.11 6.00 14.39
#